data_AF-A0A534CSS5-F1
#
_entry.id   AF-A0A534CSS5-F1
#
_cell.length_a   1.000
_cell.length_b   1.000
_cell.length_c   1.000
_cell.angle_alpha   90.00
_cell.angle_beta   90.00
_cell.angle_gamma   90.00
#
_symmetry.space_group_name_H-M   'P 1'
#
loop_
_entity.id
_entity.type
_entity.pdbx_description
1 polymer ?
#
loop_
_entity_poly.entity_id
_entity_poly.type
_entity_poly.pdbx_seq_one_letter_code
_entity_poly.pdbx_strand_id
1 'polypeptide(L)'
;MSDTLNTVILGIIEGITEFLPISSTGHLLIAEQWLGERSELFNVAIQSGAILAIVLIYWRRLLNLLTRFDEPAHRDYLAKLTVAFLVTAA
;
A
#
# COMPACT_ATOMS: atom_id res chain seq x y z
N MET A 1 14.79 23.29 0.90
CA MET A 1 14.72 22.39 2.07
C MET A 1 15.70 21.26 1.85
N SER A 2 16.30 20.67 2.90
CA SER A 2 17.16 19.51 2.73
C SER A 2 16.35 18.39 2.04
N ASP A 3 16.92 17.79 0.99
CA ASP A 3 16.26 16.77 0.16
C ASP A 3 15.61 15.64 0.99
N THR A 4 16.24 15.32 2.12
CA THR A 4 15.78 14.37 3.12
C THR A 4 14.47 14.76 3.81
N LEU A 5 14.30 16.05 4.16
CA LEU A 5 13.06 16.50 4.82
C LEU A 5 11.86 16.38 3.88
N ASN A 6 12.04 16.78 2.62
CA ASN A 6 10.98 16.65 1.61
C ASN A 6 10.62 15.18 1.38
N THR A 7 11.63 14.31 1.33
CA THR A 7 11.44 12.85 1.22
C THR A 7 10.64 12.28 2.40
N VAL A 8 10.95 12.69 3.63
CA VAL A 8 10.22 12.25 4.83
C VAL A 8 8.77 12.74 4.80
N ILE A 9 8.53 13.99 4.41
CA ILE A 9 7.17 14.55 4.32
C ILE A 9 6.34 13.79 3.27
N LEU A 10 6.89 13.56 2.07
CA LEU A 10 6.21 12.78 1.03
C LEU A 10 5.92 11.34 1.49
N GLY A 11 6.85 10.70 2.20
CA GLY A 11 6.62 9.37 2.78
C GLY A 11 5.52 9.36 3.85
N ILE A 12 5.40 10.40 4.66
CA ILE A 12 4.29 10.54 5.63
C ILE A 12 2.96 10.74 4.91
N ILE A 13 2.92 11.59 3.87
CA ILE A 13 1.72 11.81 3.07
C ILE A 13 1.27 10.49 2.45
N GLU A 14 2.15 9.77 1.77
CA GLU A 14 1.85 8.45 1.19
C GLU A 14 1.35 7.47 2.25
N GLY A 15 2.12 7.29 3.34
CA GLY A 15 1.79 6.33 4.38
C GLY A 15 0.48 6.62 5.11
N ILE A 16 0.04 7.88 5.17
CA ILE A 16 -1.29 8.21 5.70
C ILE A 16 -2.34 7.99 4.62
N THR A 17 -2.18 8.60 3.45
CA THR A 17 -3.24 8.69 2.44
C THR A 17 -3.52 7.37 1.72
N GLU A 18 -2.56 6.44 1.66
CA GLU A 18 -2.74 5.13 1.02
C GLU A 18 -3.80 4.26 1.69
N PHE A 19 -4.00 4.42 3.00
CA PHE A 19 -4.98 3.64 3.76
C PHE A 19 -6.33 4.35 3.91
N LEU A 20 -6.43 5.61 3.49
CA LEU A 20 -7.67 6.36 3.48
C LEU A 20 -8.27 6.38 2.06
N PRO A 21 -9.60 6.35 1.91
CA PRO A 21 -10.27 6.40 0.61
C PRO A 21 -10.29 7.85 0.07
N ILE A 22 -9.11 8.46 -0.09
CA ILE A 22 -8.93 9.88 -0.47
C ILE A 22 -7.94 10.09 -1.62
N SER A 23 -7.45 9.02 -2.25
CA SER A 23 -6.43 9.02 -3.32
C SER A 23 -5.06 9.52 -2.88
N SER A 24 -4.13 8.60 -2.61
CA SER A 24 -2.73 8.87 -2.28
C SER A 24 -2.00 9.56 -3.43
N THR A 25 -2.15 9.05 -4.65
CA THR A 25 -1.53 9.61 -5.87
C THR A 25 -1.85 11.08 -6.07
N GLY A 26 -3.11 11.49 -5.83
CA GLY A 26 -3.52 12.88 -5.96
C GLY A 26 -2.86 13.81 -4.94
N HIS A 27 -2.81 13.37 -3.67
CA HIS A 27 -2.15 14.14 -2.61
C HIS A 27 -0.65 14.25 -2.85
N LEU A 28 -0.02 13.18 -3.34
CA LEU A 28 1.41 13.15 -3.61
C LEU A 28 1.80 14.10 -4.76
N LEU A 29 1.03 14.10 -5.85
CA LEU A 29 1.24 14.99 -6.99
C LEU A 29 1.12 16.48 -6.59
N ILE A 30 0.16 16.81 -5.74
CA ILE A 30 -0.01 18.18 -5.21
C ILE A 30 1.16 18.54 -4.29
N ALA A 31 1.59 17.63 -3.42
CA ALA A 31 2.69 17.86 -2.50
C ALA A 31 4.04 18.05 -3.23
N GLU A 32 4.27 17.30 -4.30
CA GLU A 32 5.46 17.42 -5.16
C GLU A 32 5.57 18.80 -5.83
N GLN A 33 4.44 19.44 -6.19
CA GLN A 33 4.46 20.80 -6.75
C GLN A 33 5.08 21.83 -5.78
N TRP A 34 5.00 21.59 -4.47
CA TRP A 34 5.57 22.47 -3.44
C TRP A 34 6.90 21.98 -2.87
N LEU A 35 7.10 20.67 -2.79
CA LEU A 35 8.27 20.02 -2.18
C LEU A 35 9.34 19.62 -3.20
N GLY A 36 9.07 19.78 -4.50
CA GLY A 36 9.95 19.40 -5.60
C GLY A 36 9.49 18.08 -6.25
N GLU A 37 9.50 18.08 -7.58
CA GLU A 37 9.11 16.93 -8.39
C GLU A 37 9.98 15.72 -8.09
N ARG A 38 9.33 14.55 -8.02
CA ARG A 38 10.00 13.26 -7.86
C ARG A 38 9.75 12.40 -9.09
N SER A 39 10.61 11.40 -9.27
CA SER A 39 10.41 10.42 -10.31
C SER A 39 9.24 9.51 -9.96
N GLU A 40 8.57 8.98 -10.98
CA GLU A 40 7.56 7.94 -10.79
C GLU A 40 8.11 6.73 -10.01
N LEU A 41 9.40 6.41 -10.22
CA LEU A 41 10.10 5.36 -9.46
C LEU A 41 10.15 5.66 -7.95
N PHE A 42 10.32 6.92 -7.56
CA PHE A 42 10.28 7.30 -6.15
C PHE A 42 8.88 7.06 -5.56
N ASN A 43 7.83 7.43 -6.30
CA ASN A 43 6.43 7.29 -5.87
C ASN A 43 6.06 5.81 -5.69
N VAL A 44 6.45 4.96 -6.64
CA VAL A 44 6.30 3.49 -6.52
C VAL A 44 7.11 2.95 -5.34
N ALA A 45 8.32 3.46 -5.10
CA ALA A 45 9.16 3.01 -3.99
C ALA A 45 8.55 3.33 -2.62
N ILE A 46 8.02 4.54 -2.41
CA ILE A 46 7.39 4.90 -1.13
C ILE A 46 6.06 4.16 -0.90
N GLN A 47 5.27 3.93 -1.95
CA GLN A 47 4.04 3.14 -1.87
C GLN A 47 4.35 1.69 -1.46
N SER A 48 5.46 1.12 -1.93
CA SER A 48 5.90 -0.21 -1.48
C SER A 48 6.16 -0.28 0.03
N GLY A 49 6.57 0.84 0.65
CA GLY A 49 6.69 0.97 2.10
C GLY A 49 5.35 0.88 2.83
N ALA A 50 4.29 1.48 2.27
CA ALA A 50 2.93 1.37 2.79
C ALA A 50 2.41 -0.09 2.70
N ILE A 51 2.66 -0.77 1.57
CA ILE A 51 2.35 -2.21 1.41
C ILE A 51 3.11 -3.05 2.46
N LEU A 52 4.40 -2.77 2.65
CA LEU A 52 5.20 -3.47 3.65
C LEU A 52 4.65 -3.27 5.07
N ALA A 53 4.18 -2.06 5.41
CA ALA A 53 3.55 -1.79 6.69
C ALA A 53 2.32 -2.69 6.91
N ILE A 54 1.44 -2.85 5.91
CA ILE A 54 0.30 -3.79 5.97
C ILE A 54 0.79 -5.22 6.17
N VAL A 55 1.79 -5.66 5.40
CA VAL A 55 2.33 -7.04 5.51
C VAL A 55 2.86 -7.30 6.91
N LEU A 56 3.56 -6.35 7.52
CA LEU A 56 4.09 -6.47 8.88
C LEU A 56 2.97 -6.47 9.94
N ILE A 57 1.99 -5.57 9.81
CA ILE A 57 0.84 -5.48 10.74
C ILE A 57 0.01 -6.77 10.69
N TYR A 58 -0.25 -7.31 9.50
CA TYR A 58 -1.11 -8.47 9.28
C TYR A 58 -0.36 -9.78 9.06
N TRP A 59 0.95 -9.85 9.34
CA TRP A 59 1.79 -11.00 8.98
C TRP A 59 1.23 -12.35 9.48
N ARG A 60 0.72 -12.39 10.72
CA ARG A 60 0.13 -13.62 11.29
C ARG A 60 -1.15 -14.02 10.57
N ARG A 61 -1.98 -13.05 10.20
CA ARG A 61 -3.22 -13.28 9.45
C ARG A 61 -2.89 -13.79 8.04
N LEU A 62 -1.91 -13.19 7.39
CA LEU A 62 -1.43 -13.62 6.08
C LEU A 62 -0.88 -15.06 6.13
N LEU A 63 -0.06 -15.39 7.13
CA LEU A 63 0.41 -16.76 7.32
C LEU A 63 -0.72 -17.74 7.60
N ASN A 64 -1.68 -17.38 8.46
CA ASN A 64 -2.82 -18.24 8.75
C ASN A 64 -3.63 -18.51 7.48
N LEU A 65 -3.87 -17.48 6.65
CA LEU A 65 -4.51 -17.64 5.34
C LEU A 65 -3.73 -18.55 4.40
N LEU A 66 -2.39 -18.49 4.42
CA LEU A 66 -1.55 -19.32 3.55
C LEU A 66 -1.31 -20.75 4.04
N THR A 67 -1.59 -21.06 5.31
CA THR A 67 -1.24 -22.36 5.92
C THR A 67 -2.45 -23.13 6.41
N ARG A 68 -3.54 -22.46 6.82
CA ARG A 68 -4.73 -23.11 7.38
C ARG A 68 -5.85 -23.29 6.35
N PHE A 69 -5.67 -24.25 5.46
CA PHE A 69 -6.69 -24.65 4.48
C PHE A 69 -7.72 -25.65 5.03
N ASP A 70 -7.51 -26.14 6.24
CA ASP A 70 -8.33 -27.08 6.98
C ASP A 70 -9.69 -26.50 7.40
N GLU A 71 -9.80 -25.17 7.52
CA GLU A 71 -11.05 -24.49 7.86
C GLU A 71 -11.82 -24.07 6.59
N PRO A 72 -13.08 -24.52 6.41
CA PRO A 72 -13.90 -24.16 5.24
C PRO A 72 -14.06 -22.64 5.06
N ALA A 73 -14.11 -21.88 6.16
CA ALA A 73 -14.22 -20.43 6.14
C ALA A 73 -12.99 -19.73 5.55
N HIS A 74 -11.78 -20.24 5.81
CA HIS A 74 -10.56 -19.69 5.20
C HIS A 74 -10.52 -19.92 3.69
N ARG A 75 -10.96 -21.09 3.24
CA ARG A 75 -11.02 -21.42 1.80
C ARG A 75 -12.00 -20.51 1.06
N ASP A 76 -13.18 -20.29 1.63
CA ASP A 76 -14.18 -19.37 1.07
C ASP A 76 -13.63 -17.93 1.00
N TYR A 77 -12.97 -17.46 2.07
CA TYR A 77 -12.34 -16.14 2.07
C TYR A 77 -11.22 -16.01 1.02
N LEU A 78 -10.33 -17.00 0.90
CA LEU A 78 -9.28 -17.03 -0.11
C LEU A 78 -9.83 -17.05 -1.53
N ALA A 79 -10.89 -17.83 -1.77
CA ALA A 79 -11.54 -17.87 -3.08
C ALA A 79 -12.11 -16.51 -3.44
N LYS A 80 -12.81 -15.84 -2.51
CA LYS A 80 -13.33 -14.48 -2.70
C LYS A 80 -12.22 -13.46 -2.96
N LEU A 81 -11.13 -13.52 -2.19
CA LEU A 81 -9.97 -12.65 -2.38
C LEU A 81 -9.34 -12.87 -3.77
N THR A 82 -9.17 -14.12 -4.17
CA THR A 82 -8.59 -14.49 -5.47
C THR A 82 -9.47 -14.00 -6.62
N VAL A 83 -10.78 -14.21 -6.53
CA VAL A 83 -11.73 -13.72 -7.55
C VAL A 83 -11.71 -12.20 -7.62
N ALA A 84 -11.76 -11.50 -6.48
CA ALA A 84 -11.68 -10.05 -6.45
C ALA A 84 -10.37 -9.52 -7.06
N PHE A 85 -9.24 -10.16 -6.74
CA PHE A 85 -7.95 -9.82 -7.34
C PHE A 85 -7.95 -10.02 -8.86
N LEU A 86 -8.41 -11.18 -9.35
CA LEU A 86 -8.47 -11.47 -10.78
C LEU A 86 -9.37 -10.51 -11.55
N VAL A 87 -10.50 -10.11 -10.96
CA VAL A 87 -11.40 -9.11 -11.57
C VAL A 87 -10.75 -7.73 -11.64
N THR A 88 -9.99 -7.33 -10.61
CA THR A 88 -9.30 -6.03 -10.59
C THR A 88 -8.04 -6.03 -11.47
N ALA A 89 -7.39 -7.18 -11.64
CA ALA A 89 -6.15 -7.31 -12.40
C ALA A 89 -6.34 -7.58 -13.90
N ALA A 90 -7.51 -8.06 -14.31
CA ALA A 90 -7.87 -8.32 -15.71
C ALA A 90 -8.28 -7.02 -16.43
#